data_AF-A0A0W8JGV6-F1
#
_entry.id   AF-A0A0W8JGV6-F1
#
_cell.length_a   1.000
_cell.length_b   1.000
_cell.length_c   1.000
_cell.angle_alpha   90.00
_cell.angle_beta   90.00
_cell.angle_gamma   90.00
#
_symmetry.space_group_name_H-M   'P 1'
#
loop_
_entity.id
_entity.type
_entity.pdbx_description
1 polymer ?
#
loop_
_entity_poly.entity_id
_entity_poly.type
_entity_poly.pdbx_seq_one_letter_code
_entity_poly.pdbx_strand_id
1 'polypeptide(L)'
;MRNVKWYVAILSFVCSGSGFTTSHKNDLTQFDFPFLVGEWYLVNSDPEDPHQDFMSIHLTLSSSYTFAVQIKKRDSSVEYWEGGYAASQDTLMLGTHSIEPQIYAYQTTHNRLILNGVTFFKALSRSLVGYWQSDHLSGTELNVVGVAQIQLILQPDFLFFIRSVDEQGNEAVHRGVYYTENDHLVLLYEQGEHDTRFQVSADQLTVNFENGAMVAVLNRVQ
;
A
#
# COMPACT_ATOMS: atom_id res chain seq x y z
N MET A 1 -54.24 -44.15 -16.89
CA MET A 1 -53.80 -43.17 -17.91
C MET A 1 -53.73 -41.81 -17.23
N ARG A 2 -52.52 -41.23 -17.21
CA ARG A 2 -52.13 -40.10 -16.36
C ARG A 2 -52.28 -38.79 -17.16
N ASN A 3 -53.14 -37.90 -16.69
CA ASN A 3 -53.45 -36.64 -17.37
C ASN A 3 -52.25 -35.68 -17.32
N VAL A 4 -51.68 -35.41 -18.50
CA VAL A 4 -50.70 -34.36 -18.76
C VAL A 4 -51.40 -33.01 -18.78
N LYS A 5 -50.94 -32.08 -17.95
CA LYS A 5 -51.15 -30.64 -18.15
C LYS A 5 -49.76 -30.01 -18.20
N TRP A 6 -49.32 -29.63 -19.40
CA TRP A 6 -48.08 -28.88 -19.60
C TRP A 6 -48.46 -27.45 -19.99
N TYR A 7 -47.95 -26.49 -19.23
CA TYR A 7 -48.19 -25.07 -19.40
C TYR A 7 -47.44 -24.52 -20.62
N VAL A 8 -48.12 -23.63 -21.36
CA VAL A 8 -47.58 -22.88 -22.50
C VAL A 8 -47.41 -21.40 -22.10
N ALA A 9 -46.39 -20.79 -22.72
CA ALA A 9 -46.14 -19.36 -22.95
C ALA A 9 -45.33 -18.57 -21.91
N ILE A 10 -44.03 -18.48 -22.20
CA ILE A 10 -43.29 -17.26 -22.59
C ILE A 10 -43.96 -15.92 -22.19
N LEU A 11 -43.30 -15.17 -21.30
CA LEU A 11 -43.32 -13.71 -21.33
C LEU A 11 -41.98 -13.17 -20.82
N SER A 12 -41.18 -12.68 -21.76
CA SER A 12 -40.03 -11.81 -21.51
C SER A 12 -40.52 -10.46 -20.98
N PHE A 13 -39.96 -10.02 -19.84
CA PHE A 13 -39.96 -8.62 -19.44
C PHE A 13 -38.56 -8.23 -18.97
N VAL A 14 -37.99 -7.28 -19.69
CA VAL A 14 -36.75 -6.57 -19.38
C VAL A 14 -37.10 -5.50 -18.36
N CYS A 15 -36.46 -5.54 -17.18
CA CYS A 15 -36.24 -4.33 -16.38
C CYS A 15 -34.82 -4.34 -15.82
N SER A 16 -34.08 -3.36 -16.32
CA SER A 16 -32.84 -2.77 -15.86
C SER A 16 -32.70 -2.64 -14.34
N GLY A 17 -31.46 -2.72 -13.86
CA GLY A 17 -31.03 -1.94 -12.71
C GLY A 17 -30.54 -2.74 -11.52
N SER A 18 -29.27 -3.12 -11.55
CA SER A 18 -28.35 -2.78 -10.46
C SER A 18 -26.99 -2.61 -11.13
N GLY A 19 -26.62 -1.35 -11.38
CA GLY A 19 -25.24 -1.05 -11.72
C GLY A 19 -24.40 -1.59 -10.56
N PHE A 20 -23.56 -2.58 -10.85
CA PHE A 20 -22.45 -2.85 -9.97
C PHE A 20 -21.64 -1.56 -9.94
N THR A 21 -21.71 -0.85 -8.82
CA THR A 21 -20.76 0.21 -8.53
C THR A 21 -19.39 -0.41 -8.74
N THR A 22 -18.62 0.17 -9.65
CA THR A 22 -17.21 -0.15 -9.80
C THR A 22 -16.60 -0.09 -8.41
N SER A 23 -16.23 -1.25 -7.85
CA SER A 23 -15.39 -1.32 -6.66
C SER A 23 -14.24 -0.35 -6.91
N HIS A 24 -14.04 0.63 -6.03
CA HIS A 24 -12.86 1.46 -6.06
C HIS A 24 -11.67 0.51 -5.88
N LYS A 25 -11.08 0.08 -7.00
CA LYS A 25 -10.03 -0.95 -7.05
C LYS A 25 -8.71 -0.51 -6.40
N ASN A 26 -8.68 0.68 -5.83
CA ASN A 26 -7.48 1.34 -5.31
C ASN A 26 -7.73 2.00 -3.94
N ASP A 27 -8.79 1.63 -3.21
CA ASP A 27 -8.94 2.09 -1.83
C ASP A 27 -8.05 1.24 -0.91
N LEU A 28 -6.89 1.79 -0.53
CA LEU A 28 -5.91 1.10 0.29
C LEU A 28 -6.40 0.84 1.72
N THR A 29 -7.40 1.57 2.19
CA THR A 29 -8.00 1.40 3.53
C THR A 29 -8.76 0.08 3.65
N GLN A 30 -9.25 -0.45 2.52
CA GLN A 30 -10.01 -1.69 2.47
C GLN A 30 -9.14 -2.93 2.22
N PHE A 31 -7.82 -2.77 2.15
CA PHE A 31 -6.91 -3.88 1.87
C PHE A 31 -6.63 -4.70 3.14
N ASP A 32 -6.87 -6.02 3.07
CA ASP A 32 -6.83 -6.91 4.23
C ASP A 32 -5.44 -7.07 4.87
N PHE A 33 -4.36 -6.85 4.10
CA PHE A 33 -2.99 -7.15 4.52
C PHE A 33 -2.02 -5.98 4.28
N PRO A 34 -2.29 -4.76 4.80
CA PRO A 34 -1.58 -3.52 4.43
C PRO A 34 -0.06 -3.62 4.53
N PHE A 35 0.45 -4.37 5.51
CA PHE A 35 1.88 -4.55 5.68
C PHE A 35 2.57 -5.38 4.61
N LEU A 36 1.85 -6.13 3.77
CA LEU A 36 2.42 -6.82 2.60
C LEU A 36 2.69 -5.88 1.43
N VAL A 37 1.92 -4.81 1.28
CA VAL A 37 1.98 -3.91 0.10
C VAL A 37 3.33 -3.21 0.03
N GLY A 38 3.98 -3.25 -1.12
CA GLY A 38 5.20 -2.50 -1.41
C GLY A 38 6.28 -3.35 -2.05
N GLU A 39 7.48 -2.77 -2.09
CA GLU A 39 8.68 -3.39 -2.64
C GLU A 39 9.53 -3.98 -1.50
N TRP A 40 10.10 -5.15 -1.74
CA TRP A 40 10.81 -5.96 -0.75
C TRP A 40 12.13 -6.46 -1.34
N TYR A 41 13.21 -6.31 -0.59
CA TYR A 41 14.54 -6.68 -1.04
C TYR A 41 15.18 -7.72 -0.12
N LEU A 42 15.74 -8.74 -0.74
CA LEU A 42 16.72 -9.64 -0.15
C LEU A 42 18.04 -9.43 -0.89
N VAL A 43 19.11 -9.15 -0.14
CA VAL A 43 20.47 -9.09 -0.69
C VAL A 43 21.22 -10.30 -0.16
N ASN A 44 21.90 -11.01 -1.06
CA ASN A 44 22.74 -12.13 -0.65
C ASN A 44 23.92 -11.59 0.18
N SER A 45 24.01 -11.99 1.44
CA SER A 45 25.11 -11.61 2.33
C SER A 45 26.40 -12.40 2.06
N ASP A 46 26.32 -13.52 1.34
CA ASP A 46 27.45 -14.34 0.92
C ASP A 46 27.39 -14.62 -0.60
N PRO A 47 27.74 -13.62 -1.43
CA PRO A 47 27.67 -13.74 -2.89
C PRO A 47 28.67 -14.74 -3.47
N GLU A 48 29.65 -15.22 -2.70
CA GLU A 48 30.66 -16.18 -3.14
C GLU A 48 30.26 -17.64 -2.85
N ASP A 49 29.18 -17.87 -2.08
CA ASP A 49 28.69 -19.23 -1.78
C ASP A 49 28.26 -19.94 -3.08
N PRO A 50 28.95 -21.03 -3.50
CA PRO A 50 28.64 -21.74 -4.73
C PRO A 50 27.25 -22.40 -4.73
N HIS A 51 26.62 -22.54 -3.56
CA HIS A 51 25.26 -23.08 -3.42
C HIS A 51 24.15 -22.04 -3.65
N GLN A 52 24.50 -20.76 -3.75
CA GLN A 52 23.56 -19.67 -4.02
C GLN A 52 23.90 -19.04 -5.38
N ASP A 53 22.91 -18.89 -6.26
CA ASP A 53 23.11 -18.32 -7.61
C ASP A 53 22.39 -16.97 -7.78
N PHE A 54 22.36 -16.16 -6.73
CA PHE A 54 21.74 -14.84 -6.78
C PHE A 54 22.54 -13.80 -5.99
N MET A 55 22.46 -12.56 -6.45
CA MET A 55 22.98 -11.36 -5.79
C MET A 55 21.90 -10.66 -4.99
N SER A 56 20.69 -10.57 -5.55
CA SER A 56 19.55 -9.95 -4.89
C SER A 56 18.23 -10.47 -5.46
N ILE A 57 17.21 -10.47 -4.62
CA ILE A 57 15.82 -10.72 -5.00
C ILE A 57 15.01 -9.46 -4.67
N HIS A 58 14.26 -8.97 -5.65
CA HIS A 58 13.29 -7.89 -5.50
C HIS A 58 11.89 -8.46 -5.72
N LEU A 59 11.05 -8.35 -4.70
CA LEU A 59 9.66 -8.77 -4.71
C LEU A 59 8.77 -7.54 -4.57
N THR A 60 7.82 -7.37 -5.49
CA THR A 60 6.78 -6.34 -5.41
C THR A 60 5.45 -7.02 -5.12
N LEU A 61 4.70 -6.51 -4.14
CA LEU A 61 3.34 -6.93 -3.83
C LEU A 61 2.43 -5.69 -3.88
N SER A 62 1.37 -5.72 -4.70
CA SER A 62 0.43 -4.61 -4.80
C SER A 62 -0.89 -4.90 -4.08
N SER A 63 -1.59 -3.84 -3.69
CA SER A 63 -2.97 -3.91 -3.15
C SER A 63 -3.98 -4.49 -4.15
N SER A 64 -3.65 -4.48 -5.45
CA SER A 64 -4.45 -5.09 -6.52
C SER A 64 -4.30 -6.61 -6.63
N TYR A 65 -3.66 -7.25 -5.64
CA TYR A 65 -3.37 -8.69 -5.62
C TYR A 65 -2.47 -9.16 -6.77
N THR A 66 -1.57 -8.28 -7.24
CA THR A 66 -0.52 -8.64 -8.22
C THR A 66 0.86 -8.63 -7.59
N PHE A 67 1.73 -9.51 -8.08
CA PHE A 67 3.12 -9.57 -7.67
C PHE A 67 4.06 -9.54 -8.86
N ALA A 68 5.29 -9.12 -8.62
CA ALA A 68 6.42 -9.28 -9.52
C ALA A 68 7.65 -9.71 -8.74
N VAL A 69 8.48 -10.58 -9.32
CA VAL A 69 9.77 -10.98 -8.75
C VAL A 69 10.86 -10.77 -9.79
N GLN A 70 11.96 -10.16 -9.33
CA GLN A 70 13.19 -10.00 -10.08
C GLN A 70 14.33 -10.66 -9.29
N ILE A 71 14.99 -11.65 -9.87
CA ILE A 71 16.22 -12.22 -9.31
C ILE A 71 17.39 -11.74 -10.16
N LYS A 72 18.30 -11.00 -9.54
CA LYS A 72 19.60 -10.70 -10.15
C LYS A 72 20.56 -11.84 -9.82
N LYS A 73 21.02 -12.57 -10.83
CA LYS A 73 21.95 -13.69 -10.69
C LYS A 73 23.41 -13.24 -10.58
N ARG A 74 24.28 -14.17 -10.20
CA ARG A 74 25.74 -13.92 -10.11
C ARG A 74 26.36 -13.60 -11.48
N ASP A 75 25.88 -14.25 -12.53
CA ASP A 75 26.30 -14.01 -13.92
C ASP A 75 25.76 -12.69 -14.51
N SER A 76 25.12 -11.85 -13.68
CA SER A 76 24.46 -10.59 -14.04
C SER A 76 23.20 -10.74 -14.90
N SER A 77 22.75 -11.96 -15.19
CA SER A 77 21.43 -12.18 -15.78
C SER A 77 20.32 -11.82 -14.78
N VAL A 78 19.14 -11.52 -15.32
CA VAL A 78 17.95 -11.20 -14.52
C VAL A 78 16.85 -12.16 -14.90
N GLU A 79 16.32 -12.87 -13.92
CA GLU A 79 15.07 -13.60 -14.06
C GLU A 79 13.91 -12.73 -13.60
N TYR A 80 12.80 -12.78 -14.34
CA TYR A 80 11.60 -12.01 -14.09
C TYR A 80 10.36 -12.89 -14.23
N TRP A 81 9.43 -12.76 -13.28
CA TRP A 81 8.08 -13.26 -13.46
C TRP A 81 7.09 -12.44 -12.62
N GLU A 82 5.83 -12.48 -13.04
CA GLU A 82 4.74 -11.73 -12.44
C GLU A 82 3.45 -12.55 -12.46
N GLY A 83 2.45 -12.14 -11.67
CA GLY A 83 1.14 -12.77 -11.68
C GLY A 83 0.23 -12.29 -10.56
N GLY A 84 -0.83 -13.05 -10.32
CA GLY A 84 -1.72 -12.84 -9.18
C GLY A 84 -1.20 -13.53 -7.93
N TYR A 85 -1.41 -12.94 -6.76
CA TYR A 85 -1.18 -13.58 -5.47
C TYR A 85 -2.46 -13.64 -4.63
N ALA A 86 -2.46 -14.53 -3.64
CA ALA A 86 -3.45 -14.56 -2.57
C ALA A 86 -2.71 -14.61 -1.23
N ALA A 87 -3.27 -13.98 -0.21
CA ALA A 87 -2.73 -13.99 1.14
C ALA A 87 -3.81 -14.40 2.14
N SER A 88 -3.37 -15.03 3.22
CA SER A 88 -4.15 -15.22 4.45
C SER A 88 -3.34 -14.66 5.62
N GLN A 89 -3.71 -15.00 6.86
CA GLN A 89 -2.98 -14.51 8.05
C GLN A 89 -1.52 -14.99 8.12
N ASP A 90 -1.21 -16.16 7.58
CA ASP A 90 0.10 -16.81 7.72
C ASP A 90 0.65 -17.42 6.43
N THR A 91 -0.12 -17.40 5.34
CA THR A 91 0.33 -17.93 4.04
C THR A 91 0.22 -16.92 2.91
N LEU A 92 1.25 -16.88 2.06
CA LEU A 92 1.32 -16.12 0.82
C LEU A 92 1.44 -17.09 -0.35
N MET A 93 0.48 -17.05 -1.28
CA MET A 93 0.46 -17.84 -2.49
C MET A 93 0.76 -16.95 -3.69
N LEU A 94 1.87 -17.20 -4.39
CA LEU A 94 2.22 -16.55 -5.65
C LEU A 94 1.80 -17.42 -6.84
N GLY A 95 1.21 -16.80 -7.85
CA GLY A 95 0.80 -17.48 -9.08
C GLY A 95 -0.55 -18.19 -8.94
N THR A 96 -1.57 -17.50 -8.46
CA THR A 96 -2.93 -18.07 -8.22
C THR A 96 -3.60 -18.68 -9.45
N HIS A 97 -3.17 -18.30 -10.65
CA HIS A 97 -3.64 -18.86 -11.92
C HIS A 97 -2.59 -19.75 -12.61
N SER A 98 -1.47 -20.05 -11.93
CA SER A 98 -0.44 -20.98 -12.39
C SER A 98 -0.89 -22.43 -12.15
N ILE A 99 -0.40 -23.35 -12.97
CA ILE A 99 -0.50 -24.79 -12.72
C ILE A 99 0.38 -25.23 -11.52
N GLU A 100 1.39 -24.43 -11.19
CA GLU A 100 2.31 -24.64 -10.07
C GLU A 100 2.39 -23.34 -9.24
N PRO A 101 1.39 -23.08 -8.39
CA PRO A 101 1.43 -21.95 -7.46
C PRO A 101 2.50 -22.18 -6.39
N GLN A 102 3.20 -21.12 -5.99
CA GLN A 102 4.22 -21.18 -4.94
C GLN A 102 3.60 -20.70 -3.63
N ILE A 103 3.65 -21.54 -2.59
CA ILE A 103 3.05 -21.26 -1.29
C ILE A 103 4.15 -21.09 -0.24
N TYR A 104 4.10 -19.97 0.47
CA TYR A 104 5.05 -19.60 1.51
C TYR A 104 4.32 -19.41 2.84
N ALA A 105 4.87 -19.95 3.92
CA ALA A 105 4.56 -19.47 5.25
C ALA A 105 5.21 -18.08 5.41
N TYR A 106 4.47 -17.10 5.93
CA TYR A 106 5.01 -15.76 6.10
C TYR A 106 4.73 -15.14 7.47
N GLN A 107 5.59 -14.19 7.82
CA GLN A 107 5.37 -13.23 8.91
C GLN A 107 5.73 -11.85 8.38
N THR A 108 4.99 -10.83 8.79
CA THR A 108 5.25 -9.46 8.35
C THR A 108 5.21 -8.46 9.50
N THR A 109 5.98 -7.40 9.33
CA THR A 109 5.95 -6.17 10.13
C THR A 109 5.90 -5.00 9.15
N HIS A 110 5.85 -3.76 9.66
CA HIS A 110 5.85 -2.57 8.79
C HIS A 110 7.12 -2.45 7.91
N ASN A 111 8.24 -3.11 8.24
CA ASN A 111 9.50 -3.00 7.49
C ASN A 111 10.19 -4.33 7.14
N ARG A 112 9.66 -5.47 7.58
CA ARG A 112 10.22 -6.81 7.30
C ARG A 112 9.14 -7.78 6.84
N LEU A 113 9.47 -8.57 5.82
CA LEU A 113 8.69 -9.70 5.35
C LEU A 113 9.55 -10.96 5.45
N ILE A 114 9.09 -11.96 6.19
CA ILE A 114 9.77 -13.24 6.36
C ILE A 114 9.01 -14.28 5.56
N LEU A 115 9.63 -14.91 4.56
CA LEU A 115 9.06 -15.98 3.73
C LEU A 115 9.83 -17.28 3.99
N ASN A 116 9.19 -18.31 4.55
CA ASN A 116 9.83 -19.59 4.90
C ASN A 116 11.16 -19.41 5.67
N GLY A 117 11.24 -18.40 6.55
CA GLY A 117 12.44 -18.07 7.33
C GLY A 117 13.43 -17.12 6.65
N VAL A 118 13.27 -16.81 5.36
CA VAL A 118 14.09 -15.84 4.63
C VAL A 118 13.55 -14.44 4.85
N THR A 119 14.39 -13.50 5.29
CA THR A 119 13.97 -12.12 5.60
C THR A 119 14.24 -11.16 4.46
N PHE A 120 13.18 -10.50 4.00
CA PHE A 120 13.20 -9.36 3.09
C PHE A 120 12.99 -8.06 3.88
N PHE A 121 13.56 -6.97 3.36
CA PHE A 121 13.44 -5.62 3.91
C PHE A 121 12.65 -4.73 2.96
N LYS A 122 11.74 -3.94 3.51
CA LYS A 122 10.89 -3.04 2.72
C LYS A 122 11.73 -1.92 2.09
N ALA A 123 11.44 -1.61 0.83
CA ALA A 123 12.16 -0.58 0.08
C ALA A 123 11.83 0.81 0.60
N LEU A 124 12.88 1.60 0.85
CA LEU A 124 12.72 2.94 1.38
C LEU A 124 12.62 3.99 0.27
N SER A 125 11.52 4.74 0.24
CA SER A 125 11.43 5.97 -0.54
C SER A 125 12.19 7.10 0.16
N ARG A 126 13.47 7.27 -0.20
CA ARG A 126 14.35 8.28 0.43
C ARG A 126 13.88 9.71 0.25
N SER A 127 13.12 10.00 -0.81
CA SER A 127 12.57 11.34 -1.05
C SER A 127 11.48 11.70 -0.03
N LEU A 128 10.74 10.74 0.51
CA LEU A 128 9.68 10.99 1.49
C LEU A 128 10.18 11.13 2.92
N VAL A 129 11.22 10.37 3.28
CA VAL A 129 11.78 10.39 4.63
C VAL A 129 12.24 11.78 5.00
N GLY A 130 11.87 12.26 6.17
CA GLY A 130 12.32 13.54 6.70
C GLY A 130 11.33 14.21 7.63
N TYR A 131 11.71 15.42 8.03
CA TYR A 131 10.88 16.34 8.80
C TYR A 131 10.25 17.33 7.83
N TRP A 132 8.94 17.47 7.90
CA TRP A 132 8.14 18.28 7.01
C TRP A 132 7.30 19.24 7.84
N GLN A 133 7.33 20.52 7.46
CA GLN A 133 6.62 21.59 8.14
C GLN A 133 5.71 22.29 7.13
N SER A 134 4.45 22.50 7.49
CA SER A 134 3.51 23.23 6.64
C SER A 134 4.01 24.62 6.31
N ASP A 135 4.08 24.91 5.02
CA ASP A 135 4.27 26.24 4.46
C ASP A 135 2.92 26.94 4.32
N HIS A 136 1.97 26.25 3.69
CA HIS A 136 0.58 26.70 3.60
C HIS A 136 -0.38 25.51 3.57
N LEU A 137 -1.59 25.77 4.06
CA LEU A 137 -2.73 24.85 4.05
C LEU A 137 -3.84 25.44 3.18
N SER A 138 -4.54 24.59 2.46
CA SER A 138 -5.69 24.96 1.62
C SER A 138 -6.70 23.82 1.60
N GLY A 139 -7.81 23.97 0.90
CA GLY A 139 -8.83 22.91 0.76
C GLY A 139 -10.25 23.44 0.94
N THR A 140 -11.23 22.62 0.57
CA THR A 140 -12.65 23.02 0.63
C THR A 140 -13.19 23.07 2.04
N GLU A 141 -12.58 22.34 2.98
CA GLU A 141 -13.06 22.17 4.35
C GLU A 141 -12.04 22.62 5.39
N LEU A 142 -10.98 23.34 5.00
CA LEU A 142 -9.94 23.78 5.93
C LEU A 142 -10.50 24.53 7.14
N ASN A 143 -11.52 25.38 6.93
CA ASN A 143 -12.19 26.13 8.01
C ASN A 143 -13.00 25.23 8.96
N VAL A 144 -13.45 24.07 8.48
CA VAL A 144 -14.18 23.08 9.29
C VAL A 144 -13.20 22.22 10.08
N VAL A 145 -12.10 21.81 9.44
CA VAL A 145 -11.00 21.06 10.07
C VAL A 145 -10.27 21.90 11.11
N GLY A 146 -10.14 23.21 10.89
CA GLY A 146 -9.62 24.17 11.87
C GLY A 146 -8.11 24.09 12.10
N VAL A 147 -7.37 23.42 11.22
CA VAL A 147 -5.92 23.24 11.35
C VAL A 147 -5.19 24.45 10.75
N ALA A 148 -4.31 25.06 11.54
CA ALA A 148 -3.48 26.20 11.16
C ALA A 148 -2.04 25.79 10.79
N GLN A 149 -1.51 24.73 11.41
CA GLN A 149 -0.13 24.27 11.18
C GLN A 149 -0.06 22.74 11.23
N ILE A 150 0.78 22.14 10.36
CA ILE A 150 1.06 20.70 10.34
C ILE A 150 2.58 20.46 10.39
N GLN A 151 2.98 19.49 11.20
CA GLN A 151 4.30 18.88 11.22
C GLN A 151 4.15 17.41 10.92
N LEU A 152 4.90 16.90 9.94
CA LEU A 152 4.93 15.49 9.58
C LEU A 152 6.37 14.99 9.60
N ILE A 153 6.62 13.90 10.30
CA ILE A 153 7.90 13.21 10.35
C ILE A 153 7.68 11.82 9.76
N LEU A 154 8.40 11.50 8.70
CA LEU A 154 8.43 10.16 8.10
C LEU A 154 9.81 9.56 8.31
N GLN A 155 9.89 8.48 9.07
CA GLN A 155 11.16 7.86 9.46
C GLN A 155 11.58 6.73 8.50
N PRO A 156 12.89 6.44 8.37
CA PRO A 156 13.40 5.36 7.52
C PRO A 156 12.86 3.96 7.85
N ASP A 157 12.37 3.76 9.07
CA ASP A 157 11.80 2.51 9.56
C ASP A 157 10.28 2.47 9.43
N PHE A 158 9.69 3.33 8.61
CA PHE A 158 8.24 3.38 8.33
C PHE A 158 7.38 3.82 9.51
N LEU A 159 7.97 4.42 10.54
CA LEU A 159 7.23 5.13 11.57
C LEU A 159 6.90 6.55 11.13
N PHE A 160 5.73 7.05 11.52
CA PHE A 160 5.38 8.46 11.35
C PHE A 160 5.02 9.14 12.67
N PHE A 161 5.18 10.45 12.68
CA PHE A 161 4.62 11.35 13.66
C PHE A 161 3.98 12.52 12.93
N ILE A 162 2.72 12.82 13.23
CA ILE A 162 2.04 14.01 12.74
C ILE A 162 1.54 14.83 13.93
N ARG A 163 1.80 16.13 13.89
CA ARG A 163 1.28 17.11 14.85
C ARG A 163 0.55 18.19 14.08
N SER A 164 -0.72 18.41 14.41
CA SER A 164 -1.50 19.54 13.92
C SER A 164 -1.79 20.51 15.05
N VAL A 165 -1.86 21.80 14.72
CA VAL A 165 -2.16 22.89 15.66
C VAL A 165 -3.28 23.73 15.06
N ASP A 166 -4.28 24.08 15.87
CA ASP A 166 -5.36 25.00 15.47
C ASP A 166 -5.01 26.48 15.73
N GLU A 167 -5.91 27.40 15.35
CA GLU A 167 -5.72 28.85 15.55
C GLU A 167 -5.68 29.26 17.03
N GLN A 168 -6.23 28.44 17.93
CA GLN A 168 -6.23 28.66 19.38
C GLN A 168 -4.97 28.09 20.05
N GLY A 169 -4.12 27.38 19.30
CA GLY A 169 -2.92 26.73 19.79
C GLY A 169 -3.16 25.35 20.41
N ASN A 170 -4.34 24.77 20.25
CA ASN A 170 -4.57 23.38 20.67
C ASN A 170 -3.85 22.43 19.71
N GLU A 171 -3.36 21.32 20.25
CA GLU A 171 -2.55 20.36 19.49
C GLU A 171 -3.24 19.01 19.41
N ALA A 172 -3.18 18.38 18.24
CA ALA A 172 -3.46 16.98 18.05
C ALA A 172 -2.21 16.27 17.53
N VAL A 173 -1.92 15.10 18.08
CA VAL A 173 -0.71 14.34 17.79
C VAL A 173 -1.07 12.88 17.50
N HIS A 174 -0.67 12.38 16.34
CA HIS A 174 -0.77 10.97 15.99
C HIS A 174 0.60 10.39 15.66
N ARG A 175 0.75 9.11 16.01
CA ARG A 175 1.94 8.31 15.73
C ARG A 175 1.52 6.93 15.30
N GLY A 176 2.29 6.35 14.41
CA GLY A 176 1.98 5.03 13.91
C GLY A 176 2.94 4.61 12.82
N VAL A 177 2.43 3.79 11.90
CA VAL A 177 3.19 3.26 10.77
C VAL A 177 2.62 3.81 9.48
N TYR A 178 3.48 4.03 8.49
CA TYR A 178 3.05 4.45 7.17
C TYR A 178 3.48 3.43 6.11
N TYR A 179 2.70 3.36 5.03
CA TYR A 179 3.09 2.66 3.82
C TYR A 179 2.65 3.45 2.61
N THR A 180 3.25 3.14 1.46
CA THR A 180 2.99 3.84 0.22
C THR A 180 2.75 2.85 -0.90
N GLU A 181 1.84 3.21 -1.79
CA GLU A 181 1.68 2.55 -3.08
C GLU A 181 1.36 3.61 -4.13
N ASN A 182 2.14 3.67 -5.21
CA ASN A 182 2.04 4.74 -6.20
C ASN A 182 2.17 6.13 -5.54
N ASP A 183 1.15 6.99 -5.72
CA ASP A 183 1.03 8.31 -5.12
C ASP A 183 0.22 8.30 -3.81
N HIS A 184 -0.16 7.14 -3.29
CA HIS A 184 -0.85 7.04 -2.02
C HIS A 184 0.13 6.91 -0.85
N LEU A 185 -0.13 7.66 0.22
CA LEU A 185 0.52 7.58 1.52
C LEU A 185 -0.56 7.29 2.55
N VAL A 186 -0.51 6.10 3.14
CA VAL A 186 -1.44 5.71 4.20
C VAL A 186 -0.76 5.86 5.55
N LEU A 187 -1.42 6.56 6.47
CA LEU A 187 -1.00 6.74 7.85
C LEU A 187 -1.89 5.88 8.77
N LEU A 188 -1.36 4.78 9.29
CA LEU A 188 -2.06 3.85 10.20
C LEU A 188 -1.69 4.13 11.65
N TYR A 189 -2.67 4.40 12.51
CA TYR A 189 -2.47 4.65 13.94
C TYR A 189 -3.59 4.04 14.78
N GLU A 190 -3.46 4.05 16.10
CA GLU A 190 -4.35 3.31 17.01
C GLU A 190 -5.83 3.69 16.88
N GLN A 191 -6.13 4.94 16.56
CA GLN A 191 -7.49 5.47 16.48
C GLN A 191 -8.07 5.48 15.07
N GLY A 192 -7.32 5.03 14.06
CA GLY A 192 -7.79 5.00 12.68
C GLY A 192 -6.69 5.05 11.64
N GLU A 193 -7.09 5.36 10.42
CA GLU A 193 -6.20 5.48 9.29
C GLU A 193 -6.56 6.68 8.43
N HIS A 194 -5.56 7.22 7.73
CA HIS A 194 -5.77 8.21 6.69
C HIS A 194 -5.12 7.73 5.40
N ASP A 195 -5.92 7.54 4.35
CA ASP A 195 -5.44 7.46 2.98
C ASP A 195 -5.31 8.88 2.42
N THR A 196 -4.10 9.19 1.96
CA THR A 196 -3.76 10.50 1.40
C THR A 196 -3.05 10.33 0.08
N ARG A 197 -3.18 11.32 -0.81
CA ARG A 197 -2.33 11.39 -2.00
C ARG A 197 -1.17 12.33 -1.77
N PHE A 198 0.01 11.96 -2.22
CA PHE A 198 1.20 12.78 -2.05
C PHE A 198 1.93 13.02 -3.37
N GLN A 199 2.61 14.16 -3.43
CA GLN A 199 3.61 14.44 -4.45
C GLN A 199 4.83 15.04 -3.78
N VAL A 200 6.00 14.51 -4.11
CA VAL A 200 7.27 15.01 -3.58
C VAL A 200 8.12 15.60 -4.72
N SER A 201 8.60 16.82 -4.52
CA SER A 201 9.52 17.52 -5.42
C SER A 201 10.62 18.17 -4.60
N ALA A 202 11.79 17.54 -4.58
CA ALA A 202 12.95 17.93 -3.77
C ALA A 202 12.60 18.12 -2.27
N ASP A 203 12.54 19.37 -1.82
CA ASP A 203 12.26 19.77 -0.44
C ASP A 203 10.82 20.21 -0.22
N GLN A 204 9.92 19.90 -1.15
CA GLN A 204 8.49 20.14 -1.00
C GLN A 204 7.70 18.84 -1.09
N LEU A 205 6.83 18.63 -0.10
CA LEU A 205 5.88 17.53 -0.03
C LEU A 205 4.47 18.11 -0.01
N THR A 206 3.69 17.81 -1.03
CA THR A 206 2.26 18.13 -1.07
C THR A 206 1.49 16.89 -0.63
N VAL A 207 0.66 17.01 0.40
CA VAL A 207 -0.23 15.94 0.89
C VAL A 207 -1.68 16.40 0.74
N ASN A 208 -2.47 15.60 0.06
CA ASN A 208 -3.90 15.81 -0.14
C ASN A 208 -4.67 14.82 0.74
N PHE A 209 -5.33 15.35 1.75
CA PHE A 209 -6.17 14.63 2.69
C PHE A 209 -7.62 14.62 2.21
N GLU A 210 -8.28 13.47 2.36
CA GLU A 210 -9.73 13.32 2.21
C GLU A 210 -10.28 13.94 0.91
N ASN A 211 -9.65 13.61 -0.23
CA ASN A 211 -10.05 14.07 -1.56
C ASN A 211 -10.12 15.60 -1.74
N GLY A 212 -9.26 16.36 -1.04
CA GLY A 212 -9.13 17.81 -1.19
C GLY A 212 -9.84 18.62 -0.11
N ALA A 213 -10.41 17.96 0.91
CA ALA A 213 -10.92 18.62 2.10
C ALA A 213 -9.82 19.49 2.74
N MET A 214 -8.60 18.94 2.80
CA MET A 214 -7.39 19.65 3.17
C MET A 214 -6.21 19.26 2.27
N VAL A 215 -5.49 20.26 1.77
CA VAL A 215 -4.24 20.10 1.04
C VAL A 215 -3.15 20.85 1.81
N ALA A 216 -2.13 20.11 2.23
CA ALA A 216 -0.98 20.65 2.93
C ALA A 216 0.22 20.67 2.00
N VAL A 217 0.81 21.85 1.79
CA VAL A 217 2.12 21.97 1.17
C VAL A 217 3.14 22.14 2.29
N LEU A 218 4.06 21.19 2.38
CA LEU A 218 5.05 21.08 3.44
C LEU A 218 6.45 21.28 2.87
N ASN A 219 7.28 22.07 3.55
CA ASN A 219 8.70 22.21 3.24
C ASN A 219 9.51 21.29 4.15
N ARG A 220 10.59 20.72 3.61
CA ARG A 220 11.54 19.93 4.38
C ARG A 220 12.29 20.82 5.36
N VAL A 221 12.38 20.39 6.61
CA VAL A 221 13.19 21.04 7.64
C VAL A 221 14.54 20.34 7.68
N GLN A 222 15.62 21.11 7.58
CA GLN A 222 17.00 20.64 7.70
C GLN A 222 17.43 20.57 9.17
#